data_AF-A0A821CMA6-F1
#
_entry.id   AF-A0A821CMA6-F1
#
_cell.length_a   1.000
_cell.length_b   1.000
_cell.length_c   1.000
_cell.angle_alpha   90.00
_cell.angle_beta   90.00
_cell.angle_gamma   90.00
#
_symmetry.space_group_name_H-M   'P 1'
#
loop_
_entity.id
_entity.type
_entity.pdbx_description
1 polymer ?
#
loop_
_entity_poly.entity_id
_entity_poly.type
_entity_poly.pdbx_seq_one_letter_code
_entity_poly.pdbx_strand_id
1 'polypeptide(L)'
;DDDQKYLKLLELLGIYQPQGSVIVFVDKQEHCDELMKNLLRNSYPCMSLHGGIDQYDRDSTMVDFKRGDMPLMIATSVAARGLDVKDLILVVNYDCPNHYEDYVHRCGRTGR
;
A
#
# COMPACT_ATOMS: atom_id res chain seq x y z
N ASP A 1 -10.25 -13.66 10.37
CA ASP A 1 -10.69 -12.68 11.35
C ASP A 1 -9.89 -11.40 11.12
N ASP A 2 -10.55 -10.25 11.09
CA ASP A 2 -9.92 -8.99 10.65
C ASP A 2 -8.85 -8.50 11.63
N ASP A 3 -9.02 -8.78 12.92
CA ASP A 3 -8.04 -8.46 13.96
C ASP A 3 -6.72 -9.23 13.75
N GLN A 4 -6.80 -10.53 13.46
CA GLN A 4 -5.61 -11.36 13.19
C GLN A 4 -4.84 -10.87 11.96
N LYS A 5 -5.58 -10.46 10.93
CA LYS A 5 -5.02 -9.92 9.69
C LYS A 5 -4.29 -8.60 9.93
N TYR A 6 -4.88 -7.71 10.75
CA TYR A 6 -4.25 -6.45 11.14
C TYR A 6 -2.98 -6.68 11.97
N LEU A 7 -3.03 -7.55 12.98
CA LEU A 7 -1.86 -7.91 13.79
C LEU A 7 -0.73 -8.50 12.93
N LYS A 8 -1.07 -9.34 11.95
CA LYS A 8 -0.07 -9.91 11.04
C LYS A 8 0.54 -8.85 10.13
N LEU A 9 -0.25 -7.88 9.66
CA LEU A 9 0.28 -6.74 8.91
C LEU A 9 1.30 -5.96 9.76
N LEU A 10 1.00 -5.65 11.02
CA LEU A 10 1.93 -4.95 11.90
C LEU A 10 3.24 -5.72 12.10
N GLU A 11 3.17 -7.05 12.27
CA GLU A 11 4.36 -7.91 12.37
C GLU A 11 5.22 -7.81 11.10
N LEU A 12 4.61 -7.91 9.92
CA LEU A 12 5.32 -7.81 8.64
C LEU A 12 5.93 -6.41 8.47
N LEU A 13 5.20 -5.35 8.79
CA LEU A 13 5.71 -3.99 8.67
C LEU A 13 6.90 -3.74 9.60
N GLY A 14 6.87 -4.27 10.83
CA GLY A 14 8.00 -4.17 11.77
C GLY A 14 9.29 -4.83 11.26
N ILE A 15 9.18 -5.85 10.40
CA ILE A 15 10.32 -6.54 9.81
C ILE A 15 10.81 -5.82 8.54
N TYR A 16 9.88 -5.52 7.64
CA TYR A 16 10.22 -5.13 6.27
C TYR A 16 10.31 -3.62 6.07
N GLN A 17 9.46 -2.79 6.70
CA GLN A 17 9.43 -1.34 6.44
C GLN A 17 10.79 -0.63 6.64
N PRO A 18 11.65 -1.03 7.61
CA PRO A 18 12.99 -0.45 7.74
C PRO A 18 13.95 -0.73 6.56
N GLN A 19 13.62 -1.69 5.70
CA GLN A 19 14.50 -2.16 4.61
C GLN A 19 14.16 -1.52 3.25
N GLY A 20 13.00 -0.86 3.11
CA GLY A 20 12.55 -0.30 1.82
C GLY A 20 11.04 -0.06 1.76
N SER A 21 10.55 0.22 0.54
CA SER A 21 9.16 0.60 0.34
C SER A 21 8.20 -0.59 0.34
N VAL A 22 7.05 -0.41 0.98
CA VAL A 22 5.98 -1.41 1.11
C VAL A 22 4.70 -0.85 0.52
N ILE A 23 3.99 -1.68 -0.25
CA ILE A 23 2.62 -1.38 -0.69
C ILE A 23 1.64 -2.40 -0.12
N VAL A 24 0.53 -1.90 0.42
CA VAL A 24 -0.56 -2.70 0.98
C VAL A 24 -1.80 -2.51 0.12
N PHE A 25 -2.26 -3.58 -0.52
CA PHE A 25 -3.42 -3.56 -1.38
C PHE A 25 -4.71 -3.91 -0.64
N VAL A 26 -5.71 -3.04 -0.78
CA VAL A 26 -7.09 -3.22 -0.31
C VAL A 26 -8.07 -3.20 -1.48
N ASP A 27 -9.29 -3.66 -1.25
CA ASP A 27 -10.33 -3.75 -2.30
C ASP A 27 -11.07 -2.41 -2.51
N LYS A 28 -11.30 -1.65 -1.44
CA LYS A 28 -12.12 -0.44 -1.40
C LYS A 28 -11.35 0.78 -0.93
N GLN A 29 -11.81 1.94 -1.37
CA GLN A 29 -11.23 3.22 -0.96
C GLN A 29 -11.45 3.51 0.53
N GLU A 30 -12.61 3.13 1.08
CA GLU A 30 -12.95 3.35 2.48
C GLU A 30 -11.99 2.55 3.38
N HIS A 31 -11.68 1.31 3.00
CA HIS A 31 -10.70 0.47 3.69
C HIS A 31 -9.28 1.03 3.61
N CYS A 32 -8.95 1.73 2.51
CA CYS A 32 -7.66 2.43 2.35
C CYS A 32 -7.47 3.46 3.47
N ASP A 33 -8.47 4.33 3.66
CA ASP A 33 -8.42 5.40 4.64
C ASP A 33 -8.55 4.90 6.08
N GLU A 34 -9.38 3.87 6.32
CA GLU A 34 -9.50 3.22 7.62
C GLU A 34 -8.18 2.57 8.04
N LEU A 35 -7.55 1.81 7.15
CA LEU A 35 -6.27 1.16 7.43
C LEU A 35 -5.16 2.18 7.64
N MET A 36 -5.11 3.25 6.83
CA MET A 36 -4.17 4.36 7.01
C MET A 36 -4.32 4.99 8.41
N LYS A 37 -5.54 5.31 8.83
CA LYS A 37 -5.81 5.87 10.18
C LYS A 37 -5.32 4.95 11.29
N ASN A 38 -5.55 3.64 11.16
CA ASN A 38 -5.12 2.65 12.15
C ASN A 38 -3.59 2.54 12.21
N LEU A 39 -2.92 2.50 11.06
CA LEU A 39 -1.46 2.45 10.97
C LEU A 39 -0.81 3.72 11.54
N LEU A 40 -1.34 4.90 11.22
CA LEU A 40 -0.88 6.17 11.78
C LEU A 40 -0.99 6.20 13.32
N ARG A 41 -2.09 5.69 13.88
CA ARG A 41 -2.26 5.55 15.35
C ARG A 41 -1.25 4.60 15.99
N ASN A 42 -0.72 3.65 15.23
CA ASN A 42 0.29 2.69 15.66
C ASN A 42 1.71 3.08 15.22
N SER A 43 1.93 4.36 14.93
CA SER A 43 3.24 4.92 14.58
C SER A 43 3.86 4.35 13.30
N TYR A 44 3.03 3.99 12.32
CA TYR A 44 3.44 3.70 10.95
C TYR A 44 3.00 4.84 10.03
N PRO A 45 3.86 5.84 9.77
CA PRO A 45 3.61 6.87 8.77
C PRO A 45 3.34 6.23 7.41
N CYS A 46 2.17 6.54 6.83
CA CYS A 46 1.75 5.98 5.55
C CYS A 46 0.85 6.95 4.80
N MET A 47 0.64 6.66 3.51
CA MET A 47 -0.24 7.40 2.61
C MET A 47 -1.28 6.47 2.00
N SER A 48 -2.45 6.98 1.62
CA SER A 48 -3.45 6.24 0.86
C SER A 48 -3.41 6.63 -0.64
N LEU A 49 -3.77 5.69 -1.51
CA LEU A 49 -3.88 5.90 -2.96
C LEU A 49 -5.12 5.18 -3.50
N HIS A 50 -6.20 5.92 -3.75
CA HIS A 50 -7.45 5.38 -4.29
C HIS A 50 -8.11 6.39 -5.25
N GLY A 51 -9.23 6.00 -5.88
CA GLY A 51 -9.91 6.83 -6.90
C GLY A 51 -10.68 8.04 -6.37
N GLY A 52 -10.76 8.19 -5.05
CA GLY A 52 -11.40 9.34 -4.38
C GLY A 52 -10.44 10.47 -4.05
N ILE A 53 -9.13 10.26 -4.22
CA ILE A 53 -8.11 11.30 -4.07
C ILE A 53 -8.10 12.15 -5.33
N ASP A 54 -8.10 13.47 -5.18
CA ASP A 54 -8.01 14.36 -6.33
C ASP A 54 -6.65 14.21 -7.04
N GLN A 55 -6.61 14.65 -8.29
CA GLN A 55 -5.45 14.42 -9.14
C GLN A 55 -4.18 15.09 -8.63
N TYR A 56 -4.28 16.26 -7.96
CA TYR A 56 -3.11 16.97 -7.44
C TYR A 56 -2.50 16.22 -6.25
N ASP A 57 -3.32 15.84 -5.28
CA ASP A 57 -2.89 15.07 -4.11
C ASP A 57 -2.37 13.68 -4.51
N ARG A 58 -2.99 13.07 -5.52
CA ARG A 58 -2.54 11.81 -6.11
C ARG A 58 -1.13 11.93 -6.67
N ASP A 59 -0.86 12.98 -7.45
CA ASP A 59 0.47 13.17 -8.06
C ASP A 59 1.53 13.47 -7.00
N SER A 60 1.21 14.27 -5.98
CA SER A 60 2.10 14.51 -4.84
C SER A 60 2.44 13.21 -4.09
N THR A 61 1.42 12.44 -3.72
CA THR A 61 1.57 11.15 -3.02
C THR A 61 2.47 10.17 -3.80
N MET A 62 2.32 10.14 -5.13
CA MET A 62 3.14 9.30 -6.01
C MET A 62 4.60 9.76 -6.05
N VAL A 63 4.86 11.07 -6.01
CA VAL A 63 6.21 11.63 -5.95
C VAL A 63 6.89 11.26 -4.63
N ASP A 64 6.19 11.46 -3.50
CA ASP A 64 6.74 11.20 -2.17
C ASP A 64 7.05 9.70 -1.98
N PHE A 65 6.17 8.82 -2.47
CA PHE A 65 6.40 7.37 -2.41
C PHE A 65 7.59 6.94 -3.28
N LYS A 66 7.72 7.50 -4.49
CA LYS A 66 8.84 7.20 -5.40
C LYS A 66 10.18 7.71 -4.87
N ARG A 67 10.18 8.80 -4.10
CA ARG A 67 11.38 9.34 -3.44
C ARG A 67 11.77 8.57 -2.17
N GLY A 68 10.85 7.79 -1.62
CA GLY A 68 11.04 7.08 -0.35
C GLY A 68 10.81 7.97 0.88
N ASP A 69 10.30 9.20 0.70
CA ASP A 69 9.97 10.13 1.79
C ASP A 69 8.89 9.52 2.71
N MET A 70 7.97 8.75 2.11
CA MET A 70 6.95 7.98 2.80
C MET A 70 6.93 6.55 2.23
N PRO A 71 7.69 5.60 2.80
CA PRO A 71 7.91 4.28 2.20
C PRO A 71 6.78 3.27 2.46
N LEU A 72 5.62 3.71 2.95
CA LEU A 72 4.45 2.85 3.16
C LEU A 72 3.21 3.46 2.50
N MET A 73 2.64 2.72 1.56
CA MET A 73 1.43 3.13 0.83
C MET A 73 0.34 2.07 0.95
N ILE A 74 -0.89 2.49 1.21
CA ILE A 74 -2.10 1.67 1.10
C ILE A 74 -2.80 2.06 -0.20
N ALA A 75 -3.16 1.10 -1.04
CA ALA A 75 -3.72 1.41 -2.35
C ALA A 75 -4.81 0.45 -2.82
N THR A 76 -5.72 0.95 -3.66
CA THR A 76 -6.58 0.08 -4.48
C THR A 76 -5.88 -0.31 -5.78
N SER A 77 -6.27 -1.44 -6.37
CA SER A 77 -5.61 -1.96 -7.59
C SER A 77 -5.70 -1.00 -8.76
N VAL A 78 -6.86 -0.38 -8.96
CA VAL A 78 -7.07 0.59 -10.04
C VAL A 78 -6.16 1.80 -9.85
N ALA A 79 -6.07 2.32 -8.63
CA ALA A 79 -5.32 3.52 -8.33
C ALA A 79 -3.80 3.30 -8.40
N ALA A 80 -3.29 2.09 -8.15
CA ALA A 80 -1.87 1.78 -8.25
C ALA A 80 -1.41 1.38 -9.66
N ARG A 81 -2.31 1.34 -10.66
CA ARG A 81 -1.89 1.07 -12.05
C ARG A 81 -0.91 2.15 -12.51
N GLY A 82 0.15 1.73 -13.20
CA GLY A 82 1.22 2.63 -13.64
C GLY A 82 2.22 3.04 -12.53
N LEU A 83 2.08 2.53 -11.29
CA LEU A 83 3.07 2.75 -10.24
C LEU A 83 4.37 1.99 -10.56
N ASP A 84 5.42 2.71 -10.93
CA ASP A 84 6.77 2.17 -11.09
C ASP A 84 7.67 2.71 -9.99
N VAL A 85 8.07 1.82 -9.08
CA VAL A 85 8.88 2.11 -7.89
C VAL A 85 9.94 1.02 -7.82
N LYS A 86 11.21 1.42 -7.85
CA LYS A 86 12.33 0.48 -7.94
C LYS A 86 12.59 -0.24 -6.62
N ASP A 87 12.39 0.46 -5.50
CA ASP A 87 12.77 -0.02 -4.17
C ASP A 87 11.61 -0.64 -3.39
N LEU A 88 10.68 -1.30 -4.11
CA LEU A 88 9.54 -1.94 -3.50
C LEU A 88 9.93 -3.36 -3.06
N ILE A 89 10.09 -3.55 -1.76
CA ILE A 89 10.60 -4.80 -1.16
C ILE A 89 9.49 -5.74 -0.70
N LEU A 90 8.27 -5.23 -0.52
CA LEU A 90 7.14 -6.01 -0.04
C LEU A 90 5.83 -5.53 -0.67
N VAL A 91 5.08 -6.48 -1.21
CA VAL A 91 3.68 -6.32 -1.62
C VAL A 91 2.83 -7.13 -0.65
N VAL A 92 1.91 -6.47 0.05
CA VAL A 92 0.91 -7.12 0.89
C VAL A 92 -0.45 -7.07 0.21
N ASN A 93 -0.99 -8.23 -0.14
CA ASN A 93 -2.41 -8.35 -0.50
C ASN A 93 -3.23 -8.42 0.78
N TYR A 94 -3.57 -7.26 1.37
CA TYR A 94 -4.41 -7.22 2.55
C TYR A 94 -5.77 -7.80 2.17
N ASP A 95 -6.44 -7.22 1.18
CA ASP A 95 -7.63 -7.84 0.60
C ASP A 95 -7.27 -8.71 -0.59
N CYS A 96 -7.81 -9.92 -0.60
CA CYS A 96 -7.66 -10.85 -1.71
C CYS A 96 -8.17 -10.19 -3.00
N PRO A 97 -7.40 -10.17 -4.09
CA PRO A 97 -7.88 -9.63 -5.36
C PRO A 97 -9.05 -10.46 -5.89
N ASN A 98 -10.06 -9.78 -6.43
CA ASN A 98 -11.24 -10.43 -7.04
C ASN A 98 -10.93 -11.08 -8.40
N HIS A 99 -9.83 -10.67 -9.03
CA HIS A 99 -9.39 -11.18 -10.33
C HIS A 99 -7.94 -11.61 -10.29
N TYR A 100 -7.64 -12.73 -10.96
CA TYR A 100 -6.28 -13.26 -11.07
C TYR A 100 -5.29 -12.24 -11.67
N GLU A 101 -5.73 -11.46 -12.66
CA GLU A 101 -4.91 -10.42 -13.28
C GLU A 101 -4.45 -9.37 -12.26
N ASP A 102 -5.30 -8.97 -11.32
CA ASP A 102 -4.92 -8.04 -10.27
C ASP A 102 -3.87 -8.66 -9.35
N TYR A 103 -3.98 -9.95 -9.01
CA TYR A 103 -2.94 -10.64 -8.23
C TYR A 103 -1.58 -10.56 -8.93
N VAL A 104 -1.52 -10.91 -10.21
CA VAL A 104 -0.28 -10.88 -11.00
C VAL A 104 0.27 -9.45 -11.10
N HIS A 105 -0.58 -8.45 -11.38
CA HIS A 105 -0.17 -7.06 -11.47
C HIS A 105 0.33 -6.48 -10.14
N ARG A 106 -0.27 -6.88 -9.02
CA ARG A 106 0.16 -6.48 -7.68
C ARG A 106 1.51 -7.11 -7.33
N CYS A 107 1.64 -8.43 -7.48
CA CYS A 107 2.89 -9.14 -7.18
C CYS A 107 4.04 -8.69 -8.08
N GLY A 108 3.77 -8.36 -9.35
CA GLY A 108 4.76 -7.82 -10.27
C GLY A 108 5.26 -6.40 -9.94
N ARG A 109 4.88 -5.81 -8.80
CA ARG A 109 5.43 -4.53 -8.30
C ARG A 109 6.73 -4.68 -7.51
N THR A 110 7.07 -5.89 -7.08
CA THR A 110 8.33 -6.21 -6.38
C THR A 110 9.13 -7.27 -7.15
N GLY A 111 10.39 -7.48 -6.76
CA GLY A 111 11.27 -8.48 -7.38
C GLY A 111 11.64 -8.18 -8.84
N ARG A 112 11.66 -6.89 -9.20
CA ARG A 112 12.10 -6.40 -10.52
C ARG A 112 13.61 -6.23 -10.59
#